data_AF-A0A0M3JTK8-F1
#
_entry.id   AF-A0A0M3JTK8-F1
#
_cell.length_a   1.000
_cell.length_b   1.000
_cell.length_c   1.000
_cell.angle_alpha   90.00
_cell.angle_beta   90.00
_cell.angle_gamma   90.00
#
_symmetry.space_group_name_H-M   'P 1'
#
loop_
_entity.id
_entity.type
_entity.pdbx_description
1 polymer ?
#
loop_
_entity_poly.entity_id
_entity_poly.type
_entity_poly.pdbx_seq_one_letter_code
_entity_poly.pdbx_strand_id
1 'polypeptide(L)'
;MSPIYEELFKDGFMSRYFFEPKNFTSQCDEPMRSHNVGLIPCRSICLTLTQDFIVMGRKTGKKLTIRGCATSITRFGFFNRTMALFDRYDICRDMKVADLFRYETDSQAVRVCSCLGDRCNASISCAPFADSLTTMVAVFFYVVYSLRL
;
A
#
# COMPACT_ATOMS: atom_id res chain seq x y z
N MET A 1 10.51 -4.74 2.19
CA MET A 1 9.84 -4.34 3.45
C MET A 1 10.70 -3.29 4.14
N SER A 2 10.11 -2.45 5.00
CA SER A 2 10.85 -1.49 5.84
C SER A 2 11.88 -2.19 6.74
N PRO A 3 13.02 -1.55 7.06
CA PRO A 3 14.11 -2.17 7.83
C PRO A 3 13.74 -2.49 9.27
N ILE A 4 12.76 -1.79 9.86
CA ILE A 4 12.28 -2.07 11.22
C ILE A 4 11.75 -3.51 11.35
N TYR A 5 11.22 -4.09 10.27
CA TYR A 5 10.76 -5.48 10.30
C TYR A 5 11.91 -6.48 10.40
N GLU A 6 13.14 -6.13 10.02
CA GLU A 6 14.29 -7.04 10.05
C GLU A 6 14.54 -7.59 11.46
N GLU A 7 14.48 -6.73 12.48
CA GLU A 7 14.62 -7.14 13.88
C GLU A 7 13.50 -8.09 14.31
N LEU A 8 12.25 -7.80 13.92
CA LEU A 8 11.10 -8.67 14.19
C LEU A 8 11.15 -10.03 13.47
N PHE A 9 11.87 -10.10 12.34
CA PHE A 9 12.16 -11.36 11.66
C PHE A 9 13.26 -12.14 12.37
N LYS A 10 14.31 -11.48 12.88
CA LYS A 10 15.38 -12.10 13.69
C LYS A 10 14.84 -12.72 14.98
N ASP A 11 13.87 -12.06 15.62
CA ASP A 11 13.19 -12.58 16.81
C ASP A 11 12.23 -13.74 16.50
N GLY A 12 12.00 -14.06 15.22
CA GLY A 12 11.21 -15.22 14.79
C GLY A 12 9.70 -15.08 14.99
N PHE A 13 9.20 -13.93 15.47
CA PHE A 13 7.78 -13.65 15.59
C PHE A 13 7.15 -13.42 14.22
N MET A 14 7.74 -12.53 13.42
CA MET A 14 7.18 -12.14 12.11
C MET A 14 7.31 -13.26 11.06
N SER A 15 8.36 -14.07 11.17
CA SER A 15 8.63 -15.19 10.25
C SER A 15 7.58 -16.30 10.31
N ARG A 16 6.73 -16.35 11.35
CA ARG A 16 5.60 -17.27 11.43
C ARG A 16 4.47 -16.89 10.47
N TYR A 17 4.25 -15.60 10.25
CA TYR A 17 3.09 -15.08 9.52
C TYR A 17 3.44 -14.61 8.10
N PHE A 18 4.64 -14.08 7.90
CA PHE A 18 5.08 -13.51 6.63
C PHE A 18 6.30 -14.27 6.07
N PHE A 19 6.42 -14.24 4.74
CA PHE A 19 7.65 -14.68 4.09
C PHE A 19 8.72 -13.60 4.19
N GLU A 20 9.97 -14.03 4.39
CA GLU A 20 11.09 -13.12 4.45
C GLU A 20 11.27 -12.43 3.09
N PRO A 21 11.36 -11.09 3.07
CA PRO A 21 11.60 -10.34 1.84
C PRO A 21 13.03 -10.56 1.36
N LYS A 22 13.27 -10.42 0.04
CA LYS A 22 14.63 -10.49 -0.52
C LYS A 22 15.57 -9.44 0.07
N ASN A 23 15.06 -8.22 0.28
CA ASN A 23 15.79 -7.09 0.85
C ASN A 23 14.89 -6.28 1.79
N PHE A 24 15.45 -5.89 2.93
CA PHE A 24 14.91 -4.87 3.80
C PHE A 24 15.47 -3.51 3.39
N THR A 25 14.60 -2.53 3.12
CA THR A 25 15.03 -1.21 2.64
C THR A 25 14.01 -0.14 3.04
N SER A 26 14.52 1.01 3.48
CA SER A 26 13.70 2.20 3.73
C SER A 26 13.16 2.81 2.44
N GLN A 27 13.66 2.39 1.27
CA GLN A 27 13.18 2.85 -0.03
C GLN A 27 11.79 2.31 -0.39
N CYS A 28 11.29 1.30 0.34
CA CYS A 28 9.91 0.84 0.23
C CYS A 28 8.91 1.73 0.98
N ASP A 29 9.39 2.54 1.92
CA ASP A 29 8.56 3.48 2.66
C ASP A 29 8.21 4.69 1.80
N GLU A 30 7.19 5.44 2.19
CA GLU A 30 6.71 6.56 1.40
C GLU A 30 7.60 7.81 1.60
N PRO A 31 8.07 8.47 0.53
CA PRO A 31 7.88 8.17 -0.89
C PRO A 31 8.76 7.04 -1.44
N MET A 32 8.15 6.13 -2.21
CA MET A 32 8.81 4.95 -2.79
C MET A 32 9.96 5.34 -3.72
N ARG A 33 11.14 4.74 -3.52
CA ARG A 33 12.27 4.86 -4.44
C ARG A 33 12.56 3.50 -5.06
N SER A 34 12.24 3.32 -6.33
CA SER A 34 12.29 2.00 -7.00
C SER A 34 13.71 1.46 -7.24
N HIS A 35 14.77 2.27 -7.09
CA HIS A 35 16.12 1.91 -7.53
C HIS A 35 16.70 0.68 -6.80
N ASN A 36 16.47 0.50 -5.49
CA ASN A 36 17.00 -0.65 -4.74
C ASN A 36 15.90 -1.58 -4.21
N VAL A 37 14.70 -1.55 -4.80
CA VAL A 37 13.60 -2.43 -4.39
C VAL A 37 13.58 -3.65 -5.31
N GLY A 38 13.78 -4.83 -4.71
CA GLY A 38 13.75 -6.10 -5.45
C GLY A 38 12.37 -6.36 -6.06
N LEU A 39 12.37 -6.82 -7.31
CA LEU A 39 11.16 -7.19 -8.04
C LEU A 39 10.88 -8.69 -7.92
N ILE A 40 9.60 -9.04 -7.86
CA ILE A 40 9.12 -10.42 -7.75
C ILE A 40 8.01 -10.62 -8.79
N PRO A 41 8.02 -11.71 -9.58
CA PRO A 41 6.93 -12.01 -10.49
C PRO A 41 5.67 -12.42 -9.71
N CYS A 42 4.58 -11.69 -9.89
CA CYS A 42 3.29 -11.98 -9.28
C CYS A 42 2.36 -12.65 -10.28
N ARG A 43 1.75 -13.79 -9.89
CA ARG A 43 0.63 -14.40 -10.63
C ARG A 43 -0.74 -13.87 -10.18
N SER A 44 -0.79 -13.28 -8.99
CA SER A 44 -1.96 -12.65 -8.39
C SER A 44 -1.81 -11.13 -8.40
N ILE A 45 -2.83 -10.42 -7.90
CA ILE A 45 -2.74 -8.97 -7.68
C ILE A 45 -1.57 -8.57 -6.77
N CYS A 46 -1.14 -7.34 -7.00
CA CYS A 46 -0.13 -6.63 -6.24
C CYS A 46 -0.79 -5.97 -5.02
N LEU A 47 -0.24 -6.19 -3.83
CA LEU A 47 -0.73 -5.59 -2.58
C LEU A 47 0.36 -4.73 -1.91
N THR A 48 -0.07 -3.61 -1.37
CA THR A 48 0.71 -2.74 -0.50
C THR A 48 0.00 -2.62 0.84
N LEU A 49 0.66 -3.06 1.91
CA LEU A 49 0.20 -2.95 3.28
C LEU A 49 0.98 -1.84 3.96
N THR A 50 0.29 -0.87 4.54
CA THR A 50 0.91 0.25 5.25
C THR A 50 0.36 0.32 6.68
N GLN A 51 1.25 0.31 7.66
CA GLN A 51 0.92 0.37 9.07
C GLN A 51 1.54 1.61 9.71
N ASP A 52 0.82 2.24 10.63
CA ASP A 52 1.38 3.33 11.42
C ASP A 52 2.38 2.77 12.44
N PHE A 53 3.59 3.33 12.48
CA PHE A 53 4.56 2.99 13.51
C PHE A 53 4.18 3.69 14.82
N ILE A 54 3.94 2.89 15.86
CA ILE A 54 3.52 3.35 17.18
C ILE A 54 4.55 2.89 18.19
N VAL A 55 5.13 3.83 18.94
CA VAL A 55 6.09 3.57 20.02
C VAL A 55 5.53 4.16 21.31
N MET A 56 5.41 3.35 22.36
CA MET A 56 4.84 3.77 23.65
C MET A 56 3.48 4.49 23.54
N GLY A 57 2.60 4.00 22.65
CA GLY A 57 1.28 4.60 22.42
C GLY A 57 1.28 5.92 21.63
N ARG A 58 2.45 6.44 21.23
CA ARG A 58 2.56 7.63 20.38
C ARG A 58 2.85 7.24 18.93
N LYS A 59 2.07 7.80 18.00
CA LYS A 59 2.36 7.69 16.56
C LYS A 59 3.65 8.42 16.25
N THR A 60 4.62 7.71 15.69
CA THR A 60 5.94 8.28 15.37
C THR A 60 5.93 9.08 14.07
N GLY A 61 4.79 9.15 13.37
CA GLY A 61 4.64 9.77 12.05
C GLY A 61 5.23 8.96 10.89
N LYS A 62 6.04 7.95 11.19
CA LYS A 62 6.56 6.98 10.22
C LYS A 62 5.53 5.91 9.92
N LYS A 63 5.44 5.52 8.65
CA LYS A 63 4.58 4.42 8.19
C LYS A 63 5.46 3.30 7.68
N LEU A 64 5.20 2.10 8.16
CA LEU A 64 5.90 0.90 7.73
C LEU A 64 5.15 0.26 6.58
N THR A 65 5.87 -0.05 5.52
CA THR A 65 5.28 -0.53 4.27
C THR A 65 5.79 -1.92 3.91
N ILE A 66 4.85 -2.82 3.65
CA ILE A 66 5.07 -4.16 3.13
C ILE A 66 4.46 -4.21 1.72
N ARG A 67 5.23 -4.64 0.73
CA ARG A 67 4.79 -4.74 -0.67
C ARG A 67 5.04 -6.17 -1.15
N GLY A 68 4.11 -6.75 -1.89
CA GLY A 68 4.24 -8.10 -2.42
C GLY A 68 3.01 -8.54 -3.21
N CYS A 69 2.97 -9.82 -3.60
CA CYS A 69 1.80 -10.41 -4.22
C CYS A 69 0.84 -10.92 -3.14
N ALA A 70 -0.47 -10.86 -3.37
CA ALA A 70 -1.47 -11.37 -2.42
C ALA A 70 -1.25 -12.82 -1.99
N THR A 71 -0.72 -13.66 -2.88
CA THR A 71 -0.49 -15.09 -2.62
C THR A 71 0.84 -15.41 -1.94
N SER A 72 1.83 -14.50 -1.97
CA SER A 72 3.19 -14.76 -1.51
C SER A 72 3.65 -13.88 -0.35
N ILE A 73 2.84 -12.90 0.05
CA ILE A 73 3.16 -11.99 1.15
C ILE A 73 2.96 -12.65 2.52
N THR A 74 1.92 -13.47 2.69
CA THR A 74 1.58 -14.14 3.95
C THR A 74 1.64 -15.66 3.82
N ARG A 75 2.00 -16.35 4.91
CA ARG A 75 2.01 -17.83 4.96
C ARG A 75 0.61 -18.43 5.11
N PHE A 76 -0.26 -17.76 5.87
CA PHE A 76 -1.62 -18.23 6.16
C PHE A 76 -2.67 -17.72 5.17
N GLY A 77 -2.27 -16.87 4.23
CA GLY A 77 -3.18 -16.22 3.29
C GLY A 77 -4.09 -15.17 3.93
N PHE A 78 -5.05 -14.70 3.14
CA PHE A 78 -6.03 -13.69 3.52
C PHE A 78 -7.45 -14.28 3.50
N PHE A 79 -8.41 -13.56 4.08
CA PHE A 79 -9.82 -13.91 3.93
C PHE A 79 -10.31 -13.67 2.50
N ASN A 80 -10.95 -14.70 1.91
CA ASN A 80 -11.47 -14.62 0.54
C ASN A 80 -12.45 -13.45 0.32
N ARG A 81 -13.27 -13.14 1.34
CA ARG A 81 -14.26 -12.05 1.26
C ARG A 81 -13.61 -10.69 1.07
N THR A 82 -12.52 -10.41 1.80
CA THR A 82 -11.81 -9.13 1.67
C THR A 82 -11.01 -9.09 0.37
N MET A 83 -10.35 -10.19 0.00
CA MET A 83 -9.56 -10.27 -1.24
C MET A 83 -10.38 -10.13 -2.51
N ALA A 84 -11.62 -10.66 -2.55
CA ALA A 84 -12.47 -10.56 -3.74
C ALA A 84 -12.77 -9.12 -4.17
N LEU A 85 -12.75 -8.16 -3.24
CA LEU A 85 -12.91 -6.74 -3.54
C LEU A 85 -11.63 -6.15 -4.16
N PHE A 86 -10.49 -6.46 -3.57
CA PHE A 86 -9.16 -6.01 -4.01
C PHE A 86 -8.72 -6.62 -5.34
N ASP A 87 -9.23 -7.79 -5.69
CA ASP A 87 -8.97 -8.47 -6.97
C ASP A 87 -9.68 -7.82 -8.15
N ARG A 88 -10.79 -7.12 -7.89
CA ARG A 88 -11.61 -6.49 -8.95
C ARG A 88 -11.30 -5.02 -9.16
N TYR A 89 -10.80 -4.32 -8.14
CA TYR A 89 -10.62 -2.88 -8.16
C TYR A 89 -9.29 -2.47 -7.54
N ASP A 90 -8.67 -1.45 -8.13
CA ASP A 90 -7.49 -0.77 -7.59
C ASP A 90 -7.94 0.20 -6.49
N ILE A 91 -8.02 -0.28 -5.25
CA ILE A 91 -8.52 0.51 -4.12
C ILE A 91 -7.60 0.44 -2.91
N CYS A 92 -7.57 1.53 -2.16
CA CYS A 92 -6.94 1.61 -0.85
C CYS A 92 -7.99 1.67 0.24
N ARG A 93 -7.92 0.78 1.24
CA ARG A 93 -8.84 0.77 2.37
C ARG A 93 -8.15 0.44 3.67
N ASP A 94 -8.55 1.15 4.73
CA ASP A 94 -8.15 0.87 6.09
C ASP A 94 -9.03 -0.26 6.66
N MET A 95 -8.39 -1.33 7.13
CA MET A 95 -9.04 -2.51 7.69
C MET A 95 -8.35 -2.95 8.98
N LYS A 96 -9.06 -3.65 9.86
CA LYS A 96 -8.44 -4.26 11.04
C LYS A 96 -7.62 -5.49 10.61
N VAL A 97 -6.47 -5.70 11.24
CA VAL A 97 -5.60 -6.87 10.99
C VAL A 97 -6.38 -8.17 11.20
N ALA A 98 -7.22 -8.23 12.24
CA ALA A 98 -8.08 -9.40 12.53
C ALA A 98 -9.11 -9.73 11.43
N ASP A 99 -9.57 -8.73 10.66
CA ASP A 99 -10.51 -8.95 9.55
C ASP A 99 -9.80 -9.31 8.23
N LEU A 100 -8.50 -9.01 8.16
CA LEU A 100 -7.68 -9.19 6.96
C LEU A 100 -6.97 -10.54 6.96
N PHE A 101 -6.29 -10.87 8.07
CA PHE A 101 -5.49 -12.07 8.22
C PHE A 101 -6.20 -13.14 9.03
N ARG A 102 -5.88 -14.40 8.73
CA ARG A 102 -6.49 -15.59 9.38
C ARG A 102 -5.89 -15.94 10.74
N TYR A 103 -5.12 -15.05 11.38
CA TYR A 103 -4.47 -15.33 12.65
C TYR A 103 -4.84 -14.30 13.72
N GLU A 104 -4.73 -14.72 14.98
CA GLU A 104 -5.17 -13.94 16.14
C GLU A 104 -4.16 -12.82 16.43
N THR A 105 -4.59 -11.57 16.25
CA THR A 105 -3.78 -10.37 16.50
C THR A 105 -4.58 -9.30 17.20
N ASP A 106 -3.87 -8.41 17.89
CA ASP A 106 -4.42 -7.14 18.35
C ASP A 106 -5.12 -6.39 17.21
N SER A 107 -6.20 -5.69 17.55
CA SER A 107 -7.09 -4.98 16.62
C SER A 107 -6.46 -3.69 16.07
N GLN A 108 -5.22 -3.76 15.60
CA GLN A 108 -4.55 -2.67 14.92
C GLN A 108 -5.15 -2.49 13.52
N ALA A 109 -5.18 -1.25 13.05
CA ALA A 109 -5.63 -0.92 11.70
C ALA A 109 -4.44 -0.89 10.74
N VAL A 110 -4.60 -1.51 9.58
CA VAL A 110 -3.62 -1.50 8.48
C VAL A 110 -4.32 -1.01 7.22
N ARG A 111 -3.61 -0.16 6.48
CA ARG A 111 -4.04 0.31 5.15
C ARG A 111 -3.63 -0.70 4.11
N VAL A 112 -4.58 -1.23 3.37
CA VAL A 112 -4.35 -2.17 2.27
C VAL A 112 -4.69 -1.50 0.97
N CYS A 113 -3.75 -1.46 0.05
CA CYS A 113 -3.95 -1.01 -1.32
C CYS A 113 -3.71 -2.17 -2.28
N SER A 114 -4.65 -2.39 -3.20
CA SER A 114 -4.46 -3.28 -4.34
C SER A 114 -4.18 -2.50 -5.61
N CYS A 115 -3.41 -3.12 -6.50
CA CYS A 115 -3.29 -2.66 -7.87
C CYS A 115 -3.13 -3.83 -8.85
N LEU A 116 -3.65 -3.67 -10.06
CA LEU A 116 -3.43 -4.56 -11.18
C LEU A 116 -2.40 -3.99 -12.15
N GLY A 117 -1.49 -4.85 -12.63
CA GLY A 117 -0.49 -4.51 -13.63
C GLY A 117 0.96 -4.56 -13.14
N ASP A 118 1.89 -4.41 -14.08
CA ASP A 118 3.31 -4.50 -13.81
C ASP A 118 3.81 -3.27 -13.07
N ARG A 119 4.40 -3.49 -11.89
CA ARG A 119 5.01 -2.43 -11.06
C ARG A 119 4.03 -1.32 -10.65
N CYS A 120 2.72 -1.55 -10.66
CA CYS A 120 1.72 -0.56 -10.23
C CYS A 120 1.91 -0.12 -8.77
N ASN A 121 2.44 -1.03 -7.92
CA ASN A 121 2.84 -0.76 -6.55
C ASN A 121 4.10 0.13 -6.45
N ALA A 122 4.70 0.57 -7.55
CA ALA A 122 5.94 1.34 -7.51
C ALA A 122 5.72 2.86 -7.47
N SER A 123 4.62 3.34 -8.04
CA SER A 123 4.14 4.70 -7.89
C SER A 123 2.95 4.68 -6.96
N ILE A 124 2.89 5.61 -5.99
CA ILE A 124 1.58 5.95 -5.44
C ILE A 124 0.80 6.63 -6.55
N SER A 125 0.00 5.85 -7.27
CA SER A 125 -1.12 6.33 -8.07
C SER A 125 -2.39 6.24 -7.23
N CYS A 126 -2.38 6.87 -6.05
CA CYS A 126 -3.59 7.01 -5.23
C CYS A 126 -4.03 8.47 -5.23
N ALA A 127 -4.40 8.95 -6.43
CA ALA A 127 -5.58 9.78 -6.73
C ALA A 127 -5.41 10.38 -8.15
N PRO A 128 -6.40 10.26 -9.05
CA PRO A 128 -6.47 11.14 -10.20
C PRO A 128 -6.93 12.52 -9.72
N PHE A 129 -6.03 13.31 -9.14
CA PHE A 129 -6.22 14.78 -9.09
C PHE A 129 -5.64 15.37 -10.38
N ALA A 130 -6.14 14.89 -11.53
CA ALA A 130 -5.79 15.42 -12.85
C ALA A 130 -6.91 16.32 -13.42
N ASP A 131 -7.87 16.77 -12.61
CA ASP A 131 -9.00 17.62 -13.06
C ASP A 131 -8.93 19.09 -12.59
N SER A 132 -7.83 19.52 -11.97
CA SER A 132 -7.69 20.93 -11.59
C SER A 132 -7.20 21.84 -12.72
N LEU A 133 -6.58 21.30 -13.78
CA LEU A 133 -6.05 22.12 -14.88
C LEU A 133 -7.12 22.41 -15.95
N THR A 134 -8.00 21.45 -16.22
CA THR A 134 -9.07 21.53 -17.23
C THR A 134 -10.17 22.52 -16.82
N THR A 135 -10.51 22.58 -15.54
CA THR A 135 -11.50 23.53 -14.99
C THR A 135 -11.03 24.98 -15.06
N MET A 136 -9.75 25.25 -14.78
CA MET A 136 -9.18 26.61 -14.86
C MET A 136 -9.18 27.16 -16.30
N VAL A 137 -8.88 26.31 -17.29
CA VAL A 137 -8.90 26.69 -18.71
C VAL A 137 -10.33 26.98 -19.18
N ALA A 138 -11.31 26.15 -18.79
CA ALA A 138 -12.71 26.37 -19.15
C ALA A 138 -13.30 27.66 -18.57
N VAL A 139 -12.98 28.00 -17.31
CA VAL A 139 -13.40 29.27 -16.68
C VAL A 139 -12.75 30.47 -17.36
N PHE A 140 -11.46 30.38 -17.71
CA PHE A 140 -10.77 31.46 -18.43
C PHE A 140 -11.42 31.74 -19.79
N PHE A 141 -11.72 30.70 -20.58
CA PHE A 141 -12.43 30.88 -21.85
C PHE A 141 -13.84 31.44 -21.67
N TYR A 142 -14.60 31.01 -20.66
CA TYR A 142 -15.93 31.55 -20.37
C TYR A 142 -15.89 33.04 -20.00
N VAL A 143 -14.94 33.45 -19.16
CA VAL A 143 -14.75 34.85 -18.77
C VAL A 143 -14.34 35.71 -19.98
N VAL A 144 -13.42 35.24 -20.82
CA VAL A 144 -13.01 35.95 -22.05
C VAL A 144 -14.17 36.09 -23.03
N TYR A 145 -15.02 35.06 -23.17
CA TYR A 145 -16.22 35.13 -24.02
C TYR A 145 -17.24 36.12 -23.49
N SER A 146 -17.45 36.15 -22.17
CA SER A 146 -18.40 37.05 -21.50
C SER A 146 -17.97 38.52 -21.48
N LEU A 147 -16.66 38.79 -21.64
CA LEU A 147 -16.09 40.14 -21.77
C LEU A 147 -16.06 40.65 -23.21
N ARG A 148 -16.30 39.79 -24.20
CA ARG A 148 -16.31 40.13 -25.64
C ARG A 148 -17.72 40.24 -26.24
N LEU A 149 -18.77 39.90 -25.50
CA LEU A 149 -20.17 40.25 -25.79
C LEU A 149 -20.55 41.54 -25.05
#